data_AF-A0A7J3TA94-F1
#
_entry.id   AF-A0A7J3TA94-F1
#
_cell.length_a   1.000
_cell.length_b   1.000
_cell.length_c   1.000
_cell.angle_alpha   90.00
_cell.angle_beta   90.00
_cell.angle_gamma   90.00
#
_symmetry.space_group_name_H-M   'P 1'
#
loop_
_entity.id
_entity.type
_entity.pdbx_description
1 polymer ?
#
loop_
_entity_poly.entity_id
_entity_poly.type
_entity_poly.pdbx_seq_one_letter_code
_entity_poly.pdbx_strand_id
1 'polypeptide(L)' 'MAYNSARSVFKHSIVYTAFIPTYPSGFWSFTMSSDSEMKPSGKEIQSGKYFNSSVLKGATQLPEFVKVILSE' A
#
# COMPACT_ATOMS: atom_id res chain seq x y z
N MET A 1 -11.74 -6.98 4.97
CA MET A 1 -11.81 -6.94 6.46
C MET A 1 -10.83 -5.93 7.05
N ALA A 2 -9.51 -6.16 7.01
CA ALA A 2 -8.53 -5.24 7.64
C ALA A 2 -8.63 -3.78 7.12
N TYR A 3 -8.74 -3.59 5.81
CA TYR A 3 -8.92 -2.27 5.20
C TYR A 3 -10.19 -1.54 5.71
N ASN A 4 -11.35 -2.21 5.68
CA ASN A 4 -12.62 -1.60 6.12
C ASN A 4 -12.61 -1.28 7.62
N SER A 5 -12.04 -2.15 8.46
CA SER A 5 -11.88 -1.90 9.89
C SER A 5 -10.94 -0.73 10.19
N ALA A 6 -9.85 -0.58 9.42
CA ALA A 6 -8.96 0.58 9.60
C ALA A 6 -9.62 1.87 9.10
N ARG A 7 -10.34 1.80 7.98
CA ARG A 7 -11.07 2.94 7.38
C ARG A 7 -12.23 3.43 8.26
N SER A 8 -12.81 2.59 9.11
CA SER A 8 -13.82 3.04 10.08
C SER A 8 -13.25 3.84 11.25
N VAL A 9 -11.93 3.83 11.44
CA VAL A 9 -11.25 4.52 12.55
C VAL A 9 -10.46 5.74 12.07
N PHE A 10 -9.75 5.62 10.95
CA PHE A 10 -8.85 6.66 10.43
C PHE A 10 -9.44 7.43 9.25
N LYS A 11 -9.08 8.70 9.14
CA LYS A 11 -9.52 9.56 8.02
C LYS A 11 -9.00 9.11 6.65
N HIS A 12 -7.80 8.53 6.61
CA HIS A 12 -7.16 8.08 5.39
C HIS A 12 -6.70 6.62 5.53
N SER A 13 -7.11 5.78 4.57
CA SER A 13 -6.67 4.39 4.48
C SER A 13 -6.34 4.05 3.03
N ILE A 14 -5.18 3.42 2.82
CA ILE A 14 -4.74 2.95 1.52
C ILE A 14 -4.30 1.48 1.60
N VAL A 15 -4.33 0.82 0.44
CA VAL A 15 -3.68 -0.47 0.24
C VAL A 15 -2.46 -0.27 -0.65
N TYR A 16 -1.38 -0.96 -0.34
CA TYR A 16 -0.21 -1.06 -1.22
C TYR A 16 0.27 -2.51 -1.28
N THR A 17 0.99 -2.85 -2.34
CA THR A 17 1.42 -4.23 -2.60
C THR A 17 2.93 -4.36 -2.71
N ALA A 18 3.45 -5.52 -2.35
CA ALA A 18 4.85 -5.89 -2.55
C ALA A 18 4.97 -7.38 -2.87
N PHE A 19 6.08 -7.76 -3.50
CA PHE A 19 6.43 -9.16 -3.71
C PHE A 19 7.30 -9.67 -2.57
N ILE A 20 6.82 -10.68 -1.86
CA ILE A 20 7.53 -11.40 -0.80
C ILE A 20 7.43 -12.89 -1.14
N PRO A 21 8.40 -13.47 -1.87
CA PRO A 21 8.27 -14.81 -2.47
C PRO A 21 7.98 -15.94 -1.48
N THR A 22 8.33 -15.77 -0.21
CA THR A 22 8.10 -16.74 0.86
C THR A 22 6.70 -16.66 1.48
N TYR A 23 5.89 -15.67 1.10
CA TYR A 23 4.48 -15.60 1.48
C TYR A 23 3.60 -16.34 0.45
N PRO A 24 2.42 -16.86 0.85
CA PRO A 24 1.51 -17.51 -0.10
C PRO A 24 1.25 -16.64 -1.33
N SER A 25 1.36 -17.23 -2.52
CA SER A 25 1.30 -16.57 -3.85
C SER A 25 2.42 -15.57 -4.19
N GLY A 26 3.29 -15.20 -3.24
CA GLY A 26 4.38 -14.25 -3.44
C GLY A 26 3.95 -12.79 -3.59
N PHE A 27 2.68 -12.50 -3.88
CA PHE A 27 2.12 -11.15 -4.01
C PHE A 27 1.31 -10.79 -2.78
N TRP A 28 1.79 -9.82 -2.00
CA TRP A 28 1.19 -9.47 -0.71
C TRP A 28 0.68 -8.03 -0.69
N SER A 29 -0.43 -7.82 0.00
CA SER A 29 -1.01 -6.49 0.23
C SER A 29 -0.89 -6.07 1.69
N PHE A 30 -0.69 -4.79 1.92
CA PHE A 30 -0.65 -4.15 3.22
C PHE A 30 -1.70 -3.05 3.30
N THR A 31 -2.28 -2.85 4.48
CA THR A 31 -3.17 -1.71 4.77
C THR A 31 -2.39 -0.69 5.58
N MET A 32 -2.34 0.55 5.11
CA MET A 32 -1.78 1.69 5.86
C MET A 32 -2.89 2.69 6.13
N SER A 33 -2.97 3.21 7.35
CA SER A 33 -4.01 4.15 7.77
C SER A 33 -3.45 5.24 8.68
N SER A 34 -4.02 6.43 8.59
CA SER A 34 -3.54 7.64 9.25
C SER A 34 -4.67 8.68 9.33
N ASP A 35 -4.68 9.49 10.39
CA ASP A 35 -5.53 10.69 10.47
C ASP A 35 -4.99 11.86 9.66
N SER A 36 -3.69 11.85 9.37
CA SER A 36 -3.01 12.81 8.51
C SER A 36 -2.95 12.29 7.07
N GLU A 37 -3.08 13.19 6.10
CA GLU A 37 -2.95 12.86 4.68
C GLU A 37 -1.57 12.27 4.36
N MET A 38 -1.55 11.10 3.70
CA MET A 38 -0.31 10.41 3.35
C MET A 38 0.27 10.97 2.05
N LYS A 39 1.22 11.90 2.17
CA LYS A 39 1.98 12.43 1.03
C LYS A 39 3.39 11.82 1.00
N PRO A 40 3.94 11.53 -0.19
CA PRO A 40 5.37 11.26 -0.29
C PRO A 40 6.12 12.41 0.36
N SER A 41 7.00 12.10 1.33
CA SER A 41 7.85 13.15 1.88
C SER A 41 8.68 13.70 0.74
N GLY A 42 8.69 15.01 0.49
CA GLY A 42 9.55 15.64 -0.51
C GLY A 42 11.06 15.48 -0.24
N LYS A 43 11.42 14.67 0.76
CA LYS A 43 12.77 14.23 1.04
C LYS A 43 13.21 13.21 0.00
N GLU A 44 14.50 13.18 -0.27
CA GLU A 44 15.11 12.19 -1.13
C GLU A 44 14.89 10.78 -0.57
N ILE A 45 14.36 9.90 -1.42
CA ILE A 45 14.10 8.50 -1.06
C ILE A 45 15.42 7.73 -1.15
N GLN A 46 15.90 7.23 -0.01
CA GLN A 46 17.05 6.34 0.01
C GLN A 46 16.66 4.96 -0.52
N SER A 47 17.45 4.44 -1.47
CA SER A 47 17.23 3.12 -2.04
C SER A 47 17.77 2.02 -1.12
N GLY A 48 17.07 0.89 -1.07
CA GLY A 48 17.50 -0.35 -0.42
C GLY A 48 17.60 -1.50 -1.42
N LYS A 49 17.74 -2.73 -0.91
CA LYS A 49 17.86 -3.95 -1.76
C LYS A 49 16.62 -4.24 -2.62
N TYR A 50 15.46 -3.76 -2.19
CA TYR A 50 14.17 -3.91 -2.89
C TYR A 50 13.51 -2.54 -3.12
N PHE A 51 13.49 -1.71 -2.08
CA PHE A 51 12.81 -0.43 -2.09
C PHE A 51 13.58 0.65 -2.86
N ASN A 52 12.88 1.41 -3.69
CA ASN A 52 13.36 2.64 -4.33
C ASN A 52 12.15 3.53 -4.67
N SER A 53 12.38 4.73 -5.23
CA SER A 53 11.31 5.68 -5.56
C SER A 53 10.27 5.13 -6.54
N SER A 54 10.70 4.39 -7.56
CA SER A 54 9.81 3.75 -8.53
C SER A 54 8.98 2.64 -7.90
N VAL A 55 9.57 1.84 -7.02
CA VAL A 55 8.87 0.78 -6.27
C VAL A 55 7.85 1.40 -5.31
N LEU A 56 8.18 2.47 -4.59
CA LEU A 56 7.21 3.19 -3.75
C LEU A 56 6.01 3.67 -4.57
N LYS A 57 6.26 4.30 -5.72
CA LYS A 57 5.22 4.82 -6.60
C LYS A 57 4.35 3.69 -7.17
N GLY A 58 4.96 2.58 -7.57
CA GLY A 58 4.25 1.43 -8.13
C GLY A 58 3.47 0.63 -7.08
N ALA A 59 3.97 0.56 -5.84
CA ALA A 59 3.34 -0.21 -4.76
C ALA A 59 1.90 0.23 -4.46
N THR A 60 1.58 1.51 -4.66
CA THR A 60 0.23 2.06 -4.47
C THR A 60 -0.62 2.04 -5.75
N GLN A 61 -0.06 1.60 -6.88
CA GLN A 61 -0.80 1.40 -8.12
C GLN A 61 -1.34 -0.03 -8.18
N LEU A 62 -2.61 -0.17 -7.81
CA LEU A 62 -3.22 -1.47 -7.60
C LEU A 62 -3.68 -2.12 -8.93
N PRO A 63 -3.59 -3.46 -9.05
CA PRO A 63 -4.28 -4.19 -10.10
C PRO A 63 -5.79 -3.97 -10.06
N GLU A 64 -6.46 -4.08 -11.20
CA GLU A 64 -7.88 -3.71 -11.31
C GLU A 64 -8.79 -4.54 -10.39
N PHE A 65 -8.54 -5.84 -10.27
CA PHE A 65 -9.33 -6.71 -9.39
C PHE A 65 -9.25 -6.27 -7.91
N VAL A 66 -8.10 -5.72 -7.47
CA VAL A 66 -7.95 -5.21 -6.10
C VAL A 66 -8.78 -3.94 -5.92
N LYS A 67 -8.81 -3.05 -6.92
CA LYS A 67 -9.64 -1.83 -6.87
C LYS A 67 -11.12 -2.17 -6.75
N VAL A 68 -11.59 -3.17 -7.51
CA VAL A 68 -12.98 -3.65 -7.43
C VAL A 68 -13.29 -4.13 -6.00
N ILE A 69 -12.44 -4.99 -5.43
CA ILE A 69 -12.61 -5.49 -4.05
C ILE A 69 -12.64 -4.36 -3.00
N LEU A 70 -11.89 -3.28 -3.21
CA LEU A 70 -11.87 -2.13 -2.28
C LEU A 70 -13.06 -1.18 -2.46
N SER A 71 -13.81 -1.31 -3.56
CA SER A 71 -15.01 -0.52 -3.84
C SER A 71 -16.30 -1.16 -3.35
N GLU A 72 -16.24 -2.43 -2.93
CA GLU A 72 -17.31 -3.17 -2.24
C GLU A 72 -17.41 -2.80 -0.75
#